data_AF-A0A946WVP2-F1
#
_entry.id   AF-A0A946WVP2-F1
#
_cell.length_a   1.000
_cell.length_b   1.000
_cell.length_c   1.000
_cell.angle_alpha   90.00
_cell.angle_beta   90.00
_cell.angle_gamma   90.00
#
_symmetry.space_group_name_H-M   'P 1'
#
loop_
_entity.id
_entity.type
_entity.pdbx_description
1 polymer ?
#
loop_
_entity_poly.entity_id
_entity_poly.type
_entity_poly.pdbx_seq_one_letter_code
_entity_poly.pdbx_strand_id
1 'polypeptide(L)' 'CTIRIYNLSGTLVRQYNKADPLTFQDWDLKNSKNVPIAGGVYIIHIDVPDIGQKVLKWFGVMRPIDLDTF' A
#
# COMPACT_ATOMS: atom_id res chain seq x y z
N CYS A 1 6.34 -13.53 4.05
CA CYS A 1 4.98 -13.01 4.35
C CYS A 1 4.42 -12.30 3.12
N THR A 2 3.11 -12.10 3.08
CA THR A 2 2.43 -11.39 1.98
C THR A 2 1.75 -10.14 2.52
N ILE A 3 2.02 -9.00 1.89
CA ILE A 3 1.38 -7.72 2.21
C ILE A 3 0.51 -7.34 1.02
N ARG A 4 -0.78 -7.15 1.26
CA ARG A 4 -1.78 -6.77 0.24
C ARG A 4 -2.39 -5.44 0.61
N ILE A 5 -2.46 -4.53 -0.36
CA ILE A 5 -3.02 -3.19 -0.16
C ILE A 5 -4.26 -3.07 -1.02
N TYR A 6 -5.37 -2.67 -0.41
CA TYR A 6 -6.68 -2.52 -1.04
C TYR A 6 -7.21 -1.10 -0.87
N ASN A 7 -8.01 -0.64 -1.83
CA ASN A 7 -8.87 0.53 -1.63
C ASN A 7 -10.13 0.14 -0.84
N LEU A 8 -10.96 1.13 -0.47
CA LEU A 8 -12.23 0.88 0.26
C LEU A 8 -13.23 0.04 -0.54
N SER A 9 -13.15 0.02 -1.87
CA SER A 9 -13.99 -0.81 -2.73
C SER A 9 -13.53 -2.28 -2.79
N GLY A 10 -12.45 -2.64 -2.09
CA GLY A 10 -11.88 -3.99 -2.07
C GLY A 10 -10.99 -4.33 -3.28
N THR A 11 -10.68 -3.36 -4.14
CA THR A 11 -9.76 -3.55 -5.28
C THR A 11 -8.32 -3.67 -4.78
N LEU A 12 -7.59 -4.68 -5.24
CA LEU A 12 -6.17 -4.85 -4.95
C LEU A 12 -5.35 -3.77 -5.69
N VAL A 13 -4.67 -2.93 -4.92
CA VAL A 13 -3.83 -1.82 -5.40
C VAL A 13 -2.38 -2.27 -5.61
N ARG A 14 -1.83 -3.01 -4.64
CA ARG A 14 -0.43 -3.45 -4.61
C ARG A 14 -0.31 -4.73 -3.78
N GLN A 15 0.63 -5.59 -4.15
CA GLN A 15 1.01 -6.76 -3.36
C GLN A 15 2.54 -6.85 -3.28
N TYR A 16 3.04 -7.15 -2.08
CA TYR A 16 4.44 -7.48 -1.84
C TYR A 16 4.53 -8.91 -1.32
N ASN A 17 5.38 -9.72 -1.95
CA ASN A 17 5.79 -11.02 -1.44
C ASN A 17 7.14 -10.82 -0.78
N LYS A 18 7.12 -10.65 0.54
CA LYS A 18 8.30 -10.31 1.33
C LYS A 18 8.96 -11.58 1.83
N ALA A 19 10.23 -11.77 1.45
CA ALA A 19 11.08 -12.89 1.86
C ALA A 19 12.38 -12.42 2.55
N ASP A 20 12.67 -11.12 2.52
CA ASP A 20 13.85 -10.55 3.16
C ASP A 20 13.66 -10.41 4.69
N PRO A 21 14.76 -10.34 5.47
CA PRO A 21 14.70 -10.34 6.93
C PRO A 21 14.35 -8.97 7.55
N LEU A 22 14.19 -7.90 6.76
CA LEU A 22 13.85 -6.59 7.31
C LEU A 22 12.43 -6.60 7.90
N THR A 23 12.20 -5.82 8.93
CA THR A 23 10.90 -5.75 9.62
C THR A 23 9.93 -4.74 9.01
N PHE A 24 10.34 -4.05 7.95
CA PHE A 24 9.55 -3.04 7.26
C PHE A 24 9.46 -3.34 5.76
N GLN A 25 8.48 -2.71 5.11
CA GLN A 25 8.32 -2.70 3.67
C GLN A 25 7.91 -1.29 3.27
N ASP A 26 8.68 -0.66 2.39
CA ASP A 26 8.33 0.64 1.83
C ASP A 26 7.28 0.48 0.73
N TRP A 27 6.29 1.36 0.77
CA TRP A 27 5.34 1.55 -0.33
C TRP A 27 5.61 2.90 -0.98
N ASP A 28 5.92 2.87 -2.27
CA ASP A 28 6.17 4.02 -3.13
C ASP A 28 4.91 4.83 -3.50
N LEU A 29 3.78 4.56 -2.81
CA LEU A 29 2.47 5.17 -3.07
C LEU A 29 1.98 4.99 -4.52
N LYS A 30 2.42 3.92 -5.18
CA LYS A 30 2.00 3.55 -6.52
C LYS A 30 1.25 2.22 -6.51
N ASN A 31 0.37 2.05 -7.49
CA ASN A 31 -0.28 0.77 -7.73
C ASN A 31 0.64 -0.21 -8.46
N SER A 32 0.16 -1.42 -8.75
CA SER A 32 0.90 -2.44 -9.53
C SER A 32 1.31 -2.02 -10.94
N LYS A 33 0.69 -0.96 -11.49
CA LYS A 33 1.03 -0.37 -12.81
C LYS A 33 1.94 0.86 -12.70
N ASN A 34 2.57 1.08 -11.54
CA ASN A 34 3.43 2.24 -11.25
C ASN A 34 2.75 3.61 -11.41
N VAL A 35 1.42 3.64 -11.35
CA VAL A 35 0.64 4.89 -11.34
C VAL A 35 0.46 5.35 -9.89
N PRO A 36 0.67 6.63 -9.57
CA PRO A 36 0.38 7.18 -8.25
C PRO A 36 -1.06 6.91 -7.81
N ILE A 37 -1.25 6.58 -6.55
CA ILE A 37 -2.58 6.36 -5.98
C ILE A 37 -3.29 7.68 -5.68
N ALA A 38 -4.62 7.67 -5.58
CA ALA A 38 -5.37 8.80 -5.08
C ALA A 38 -5.22 8.96 -3.55
N GLY A 39 -5.40 10.18 -3.04
CA GLY A 39 -5.57 10.37 -1.60
C GLY A 39 -6.82 9.67 -1.09
N GLY A 40 -6.76 9.06 0.10
CA GLY A 40 -7.90 8.33 0.67
C GLY A 40 -7.51 7.25 1.67
N VAL A 41 -8.51 6.50 2.12
CA VAL A 41 -8.32 5.35 3.02
C VAL A 41 -7.98 4.10 2.20
N TYR A 42 -6.97 3.38 2.67
CA TYR A 42 -6.56 2.08 2.17
C TYR A 42 -6.53 1.06 3.30
N ILE A 43 -6.74 -0.21 2.94
CA ILE A 43 -6.67 -1.35 3.85
C ILE A 43 -5.40 -2.11 3.53
N ILE A 44 -4.52 -2.28 4.51
CA ILE A 44 -3.29 -3.05 4.38
C ILE A 44 -3.47 -4.34 5.17
N HIS A 45 -3.47 -5.47 4.45
CA HIS A 45 -3.53 -6.80 5.02
C HIS A 45 -2.16 -7.44 4.98
N ILE A 46 -1.64 -7.79 6.15
CA ILE A 46 -0.36 -8.46 6.33
C ILE A 46 -0.67 -9.88 6.76
N ASP A 47 -0.17 -10.84 6.00
CA ASP A 47 -0.40 -12.26 6.19
C ASP A 47 0.95 -12.97 6.33
N VAL A 48 1.17 -13.58 7.49
CA VAL A 48 2.38 -14.33 7.81
C VAL A 48 1.97 -15.78 8.03
N PRO A 49 2.35 -16.71 7.12
CA PRO A 49 2.06 -18.12 7.28
C PRO A 49 2.50 -18.63 8.65
N ASP A 50 1.66 -19.47 9.26
CA ASP A 50 1.92 -20.14 10.55
C ASP A 50 2.08 -19.22 11.78
N ILE A 51 1.97 -17.90 11.61
CA ILE A 51 2.06 -16.92 12.71
C ILE A 51 0.74 -16.17 12.88
N GLY A 52 0.15 -15.67 11.78
CA GLY A 52 -1.14 -14.99 11.81
C GLY A 52 -1.24 -13.80 10.86
N GLN A 53 -2.30 -13.01 11.07
CA GLN A 53 -2.67 -11.93 10.17
C GLN A 53 -2.91 -10.62 10.92
N LYS A 54 -2.63 -9.50 10.24
CA LYS A 54 -2.92 -8.15 10.73
C LYS A 54 -3.56 -7.32 9.63
N VAL A 55 -4.59 -6.55 9.99
CA VAL A 55 -5.21 -5.56 9.11
C VAL A 55 -4.96 -4.17 9.68
N LEU A 56 -4.51 -3.24 8.83
CA LEU A 56 -4.34 -1.83 9.14
C LEU A 56 -5.26 -1.01 8.24
N LYS A 57 -5.89 0.01 8.82
CA LYS A 57 -6.58 1.07 8.07
C LYS A 57 -5.65 2.28 8.04
N TRP A 58 -5.27 2.69 6.83
CA TRP A 58 -4.29 3.75 6.62
C TRP A 58 -4.88 4.84 5.74
N PHE A 59 -4.70 6.10 6.11
CA PHE A 59 -5.16 7.24 5.31
C PHE A 59 -3.96 7.92 4.66
N GLY A 60 -3.91 7.87 3.33
CA GLY A 60 -2.85 8.48 2.52
C GLY A 60 -3.28 9.82 1.97
N VAL A 61 -2.44 10.84 2.14
CA VAL A 61 -2.63 12.15 1.53
C VAL A 61 -1.40 12.44 0.68
N MET A 62 -1.63 12.64 -0.63
CA MET A 62 -0.60 13.20 -1.50
C MET A 62 -0.80 14.71 -1.58
N ARG A 63 0.30 15.47 -1.58
CA ARG A 63 0.21 16.90 -1.88
C ARG A 63 -0.27 17.07 -3.32
N PRO A 64 -1.12 18.08 -3.61
CA PRO A 64 -1.41 18.45 -4.99
C PRO A 64 -0.10 18.69 -5.74
N ILE A 65 -0.05 18.27 -7.00
CA ILE A 65 1.05 18.64 -7.88
C ILE A 65 0.90 20.14 -8.12
N ASP A 66 1.90 20.92 -7.73
CA ASP A 66 1.97 22.34 -8.05
C ASP A 66 2.27 22.45 -9.55
N LEU A 67 1.29 22.93 -10.31
CA LEU A 67 1.36 23.08 -11.76
C LEU A 67 1.78 24.50 -12.17
N ASP A 68 2.08 25.39 -11.21
CA ASP A 68 2.41 26.79 -11.46
C ASP A 68 3.92 27.03 -11.71
N THR A 69 4.71 25.97 -11.94
CA THR A 69 6.13 26.08 -12.27
C THR A 69 6.41 25.64 -13.71
N PHE A 70 5.95 26.43 -14.69
CA PHE A 70 6.41 26.36 -16.08
C PHE A 70 6.71 27.75 -16.62
#